data_AF-A0A2D8MG39-F1
#
_entry.id   AF-A0A2D8MG39-F1
#
_cell.length_a   1.000
_cell.length_b   1.000
_cell.length_c   1.000
_cell.angle_alpha   90.00
_cell.angle_beta   90.00
_cell.angle_gamma   90.00
#
_symmetry.space_group_name_H-M   'P 1'
#
loop_
_entity.id
_entity.type
_entity.pdbx_description
1 polymer ?
#
loop_
_entity_poly.entity_id
_entity_poly.type
_entity_poly.pdbx_seq_one_letter_code
_entity_poly.pdbx_strand_id
1 'polypeptide(L)'
;MASSTTGFRMPELYVTVHAIERYQERVEDVPAAEITRRLNAPVFQRAADFGAPYVKLSGGQRVVIVDSRIVTVLPRHHSVGSFNPCRDHLYERCEHG
;
A
#
# COMPACT_ATOMS: atom_id res chain seq x y z
N MET A 1 3.62 4.82 -38.74
CA MET A 1 4.31 5.55 -37.67
C MET A 1 4.09 4.78 -36.39
N ALA A 2 5.15 4.16 -35.86
CA ALA A 2 5.10 3.32 -34.68
C ALA A 2 5.09 4.22 -33.43
N SER A 3 4.01 4.16 -32.64
CA SER A 3 4.04 4.55 -31.24
C SER A 3 3.89 3.29 -30.41
N SER A 4 4.94 2.47 -30.42
CA SER A 4 5.10 1.39 -29.45
C SER A 4 5.44 2.04 -28.10
N THR A 5 4.43 2.46 -27.35
CA THR A 5 4.60 2.74 -25.91
C THR A 5 4.69 1.40 -25.20
N THR A 6 5.77 0.68 -25.46
CA THR A 6 6.15 -0.48 -24.65
C THR A 6 6.70 0.04 -23.34
N GLY A 7 6.04 -0.34 -22.24
CA GLY A 7 6.74 -0.70 -21.02
C GLY A 7 7.23 0.43 -20.15
N PHE A 8 6.34 0.88 -19.26
CA PHE A 8 6.64 0.64 -17.86
C PHE A 8 5.45 -0.15 -17.31
N ARG A 9 5.59 -1.47 -17.28
CA ARG A 9 4.78 -2.30 -16.38
C ARG A 9 5.28 -1.94 -14.99
N MET A 10 4.89 -0.75 -14.51
CA MET A 10 5.04 -0.40 -13.11
C MET A 10 4.37 -1.53 -12.35
N PRO A 11 5.06 -2.21 -11.42
CA PRO A 11 4.42 -3.21 -10.61
C PRO A 11 3.26 -2.50 -9.90
N GLU A 12 2.03 -2.77 -10.34
CA GLU A 12 0.84 -2.26 -9.69
C GLU A 12 0.89 -2.85 -8.28
N LEU A 13 1.14 -1.99 -7.31
CA LEU A 13 1.09 -2.37 -5.93
C LEU A 13 -0.33 -2.81 -5.64
N TYR A 14 -0.47 -4.03 -5.15
CA TYR A 14 -1.78 -4.54 -4.83
C TYR A 14 -2.29 -3.82 -3.57
N VAL A 15 -3.26 -2.93 -3.74
CA VAL A 15 -3.92 -2.24 -2.64
C VAL A 15 -5.08 -3.09 -2.17
N THR A 16 -4.99 -3.61 -0.95
CA THR A 16 -6.07 -4.39 -0.34
C THR A 16 -7.28 -3.51 -0.02
N VAL A 17 -8.48 -4.08 -0.07
CA VAL A 17 -9.71 -3.41 0.36
C VAL A 17 -9.57 -2.92 1.81
N HIS A 18 -8.98 -3.74 2.67
CA HIS A 18 -8.70 -3.38 4.05
C HIS A 18 -7.85 -2.10 4.13
N ALA A 19 -6.77 -1.97 3.36
CA ALA A 19 -5.98 -0.75 3.36
C ALA A 19 -6.77 0.49 2.94
N ILE A 20 -7.70 0.35 1.98
CA ILE A 20 -8.56 1.44 1.52
C ILE A 20 -9.48 1.91 2.66
N GLU A 21 -10.17 0.97 3.31
CA GLU A 21 -11.05 1.28 4.45
C GLU A 21 -10.26 1.99 5.56
N ARG A 22 -9.08 1.47 5.92
CA ARG A 22 -8.25 2.08 6.97
C ARG A 22 -7.73 3.45 6.57
N TYR A 23 -7.48 3.69 5.27
CA TYR A 23 -7.09 4.99 4.74
C TYR A 23 -8.25 6.00 4.89
N GLN A 24 -9.48 5.60 4.54
CA GLN A 24 -10.68 6.43 4.70
C GLN A 24 -10.88 6.84 6.17
N GLU A 25 -10.77 5.88 7.08
CA GLU A 25 -10.96 6.13 8.51
C GLU A 25 -9.88 7.02 9.15
N ARG A 26 -8.62 6.98 8.67
CA ARG A 26 -7.45 7.54 9.39
C ARG A 26 -6.74 8.68 8.68
N VAL A 27 -6.87 8.75 7.36
CA VAL A 27 -6.16 9.73 6.54
C VAL A 27 -7.16 10.74 6.02
N GLU A 28 -8.10 10.27 5.20
CA GLU A 28 -9.06 11.14 4.54
C GLU A 28 -10.19 10.30 3.93
N ASP A 29 -11.44 10.72 4.16
CA ASP A 29 -12.63 10.10 3.56
C ASP A 29 -12.79 10.52 2.09
N VAL A 30 -12.06 9.84 1.21
CA VAL A 30 -12.10 10.03 -0.25
C VAL A 30 -12.49 8.73 -0.96
N PRO A 31 -13.01 8.79 -2.19
CA PRO A 31 -13.40 7.60 -2.94
C PRO A 31 -12.23 6.62 -3.13
N ALA A 32 -12.54 5.32 -3.08
CA ALA A 32 -11.57 4.23 -3.17
C ALA A 32 -10.62 4.34 -4.38
N ALA A 33 -11.13 4.79 -5.54
CA ALA A 33 -10.31 5.00 -6.74
C ALA A 33 -9.20 6.05 -6.53
N GLU A 34 -9.50 7.12 -5.79
CA GLU A 34 -8.51 8.15 -5.46
C GLU A 34 -7.48 7.61 -4.46
N ILE A 35 -7.91 6.80 -3.50
CA ILE A 35 -7.02 6.15 -2.54
C ILE A 35 -6.06 5.21 -3.25
N THR A 36 -6.58 4.35 -4.14
CA THR A 36 -5.75 3.45 -4.95
C THR A 36 -4.75 4.22 -5.79
N ARG A 37 -5.16 5.35 -6.40
CA ARG A 37 -4.26 6.23 -7.17
C ARG A 37 -3.14 6.81 -6.30
N ARG A 38 -3.46 7.26 -5.09
CA ARG A 38 -2.48 7.80 -4.13
C ARG A 38 -1.54 6.71 -3.62
N LEU A 39 -2.06 5.53 -3.31
CA LEU A 39 -1.28 4.39 -2.82
C LEU A 39 -0.45 3.70 -3.92
N ASN A 40 -0.81 3.87 -5.19
CA ASN A 40 0.02 3.46 -6.34
C ASN A 40 1.08 4.49 -6.75
N ALA A 41 1.29 5.54 -5.95
CA ALA A 41 2.32 6.53 -6.25
C ALA A 41 3.73 5.90 -6.32
N PRO A 42 4.65 6.46 -7.12
CA PRO A 42 6.01 5.92 -7.32
C PRO A 42 6.78 5.69 -6.02
N VAL A 43 6.50 6.47 -4.97
CA VAL A 43 7.13 6.33 -3.65
C VAL A 43 6.89 4.96 -3.02
N PHE A 44 5.68 4.41 -3.17
CA PHE A 44 5.37 3.09 -2.60
C PHE A 44 6.01 1.99 -3.43
N GLN A 45 6.08 2.15 -4.75
CA GLN A 45 6.71 1.17 -5.63
C GLN A 45 8.21 1.09 -5.32
N ARG A 46 8.86 2.25 -5.14
CA ARG A 46 10.24 2.31 -4.67
C ARG A 46 10.38 1.68 -3.29
N ALA A 47 9.48 1.96 -2.36
CA ALA A 47 9.53 1.34 -1.05
C ALA A 47 9.43 -0.19 -1.11
N ALA A 48 8.58 -0.75 -1.97
CA ALA A 48 8.52 -2.19 -2.19
C ALA A 48 9.81 -2.75 -2.81
N ASP A 49 10.37 -2.06 -3.81
CA ASP A 49 11.66 -2.39 -4.44
C ASP A 49 12.83 -2.37 -3.45
N PHE A 50 12.84 -1.39 -2.54
CA PHE A 50 13.80 -1.30 -1.43
C PHE A 50 13.57 -2.36 -0.34
N GLY A 51 12.44 -3.08 -0.33
CA GLY A 51 12.06 -3.98 0.76
C GLY A 51 11.68 -3.25 2.05
N ALA A 52 11.22 -2.00 1.95
CA ALA A 52 10.81 -1.20 3.10
C ALA A 52 9.44 -1.68 3.62
N PRO A 53 9.32 -2.01 4.93
CA PRO A 53 8.07 -2.53 5.50
C PRO A 53 6.99 -1.46 5.69
N TYR A 54 7.36 -0.17 5.68
CA TYR A 54 6.41 0.93 5.82
C TYR A 54 6.86 2.21 5.12
N VAL A 55 5.89 2.99 4.65
CA VAL A 55 6.09 4.34 4.10
C VAL A 55 5.36 5.35 4.98
N LYS A 56 6.06 6.40 5.40
CA LYS A 56 5.47 7.49 6.17
C LYS A 56 4.83 8.51 5.23
N LEU A 57 3.55 8.82 5.44
CA LEU A 57 2.83 9.87 4.74
C LEU A 57 3.13 11.24 5.36
N SER A 58 2.89 12.30 4.58
CA SER A 58 3.05 13.69 5.03
C SER A 58 2.20 14.01 6.27
N GLY A 59 1.02 13.39 6.41
CA GLY A 59 0.15 13.54 7.59
C GLY A 59 0.61 12.76 8.83
N GLY A 60 1.75 12.06 8.76
CA GLY A 60 2.33 11.29 9.86
C GLY A 60 1.81 9.86 9.97
N GLN A 61 0.78 9.47 9.21
CA GLN A 61 0.33 8.08 9.10
C GLN A 61 1.39 7.20 8.42
N ARG A 62 1.29 5.89 8.61
CA ARG A 62 2.22 4.94 7.98
C ARG A 62 1.46 3.90 7.19
N VAL A 63 1.83 3.73 5.93
CA VAL A 63 1.30 2.68 5.08
C VAL A 63 2.20 1.46 5.22
N VAL A 64 1.62 0.31 5.53
CA VAL A 64 2.36 -0.95 5.67
C VAL A 64 2.40 -1.64 4.31
N ILE A 65 3.61 -2.06 3.92
CA ILE A 65 3.85 -2.80 2.68
C ILE A 65 4.36 -4.19 3.04
N VAL A 66 3.74 -5.22 2.49
CA VAL A 66 4.11 -6.63 2.66
C VAL A 66 4.09 -7.28 1.29
N ASP A 67 5.22 -7.83 0.85
CA ASP A 67 5.32 -8.55 -0.43
C ASP A 67 4.78 -7.75 -1.64
N SER A 68 5.12 -6.46 -1.73
CA SER A 68 4.58 -5.53 -2.74
C SER A 68 3.05 -5.35 -2.70
N ARG A 69 2.45 -5.54 -1.53
CA ARG A 69 1.03 -5.28 -1.27
C ARG A 69 0.89 -4.23 -0.19
N ILE A 70 -0.06 -3.31 -0.38
CA ILE A 70 -0.43 -2.34 0.63
C ILE A 70 -1.59 -2.93 1.43
N VAL A 71 -1.31 -3.18 2.70
CA VAL A 71 -2.14 -4.07 3.51
C VAL A 71 -2.92 -3.34 4.59
N THR A 72 -2.37 -2.27 5.13
CA THR A 72 -3.05 -1.45 6.13
C THR A 72 -2.43 -0.06 6.22
N VAL A 73 -3.15 0.86 6.86
CA VAL A 73 -2.69 2.20 7.18
C VAL A 73 -2.75 2.40 8.69
N LEU A 74 -1.58 2.65 9.30
CA LEU A 74 -1.41 2.89 10.72
C LEU A 74 -1.63 4.37 11.05
N PRO A 75 -2.24 4.68 12.21
CA PRO A 75 -2.43 6.05 12.65
C PRO A 75 -1.09 6.73 12.98
N ARG A 76 -1.11 8.06 13.00
CA ARG A 76 0.07 8.92 13.23
C ARG A 76 0.90 8.61 14.47
N HIS A 77 0.27 8.02 15.49
CA HIS A 77 0.88 7.80 16.81
C HIS A 77 1.18 6.32 17.09
N HIS A 78 1.36 5.51 16.05
CA HIS A 78 1.70 4.10 16.23
C HIS A 78 3.22 3.93 16.37
N SER A 79 3.68 3.40 17.50
CA SER A 79 5.08 3.05 17.72
C SER A 79 5.55 2.00 16.70
N VAL A 80 6.74 2.18 16.13
CA VAL A 80 7.36 1.21 15.20
C VAL A 80 7.67 -0.05 16.02
N GLY A 81 7.15 -1.21 15.62
CA GLY A 81 7.43 -2.50 16.29
C GLY A 81 6.24 -3.22 16.92
N SER A 82 5.06 -2.59 17.03
CA SER A 82 3.86 -3.26 17.57
C SER A 82 2.99 -3.92 16.49
N PHE A 83 3.27 -3.70 15.20
CA PHE A 83 2.54 -4.36 14.12
C PHE A 83 3.34 -5.60 13.70
N ASN A 84 2.99 -6.76 14.26
CA ASN A 84 3.48 -8.04 13.79
C ASN A 84 2.54 -8.53 12.67
N PRO A 85 2.88 -8.36 11.38
CA PRO A 85 2.03 -8.80 10.28
C PRO A 85 1.77 -10.32 10.32
N CYS A 86 2.70 -11.09 10.87
CA CYS A 86 2.60 -12.55 11.03
C CYS A 86 1.51 -13.01 12.02
N ARG A 87 0.89 -12.10 12.78
CA ARG A 87 -0.13 -12.44 13.79
C ARG A 87 -1.57 -12.31 13.27
N ASP A 88 -1.73 -11.76 12.07
CA ASP A 88 -3.03 -11.45 11.49
C ASP A 88 -3.26 -12.42 10.31
N HIS A 89 -4.01 -13.50 10.55
CA HIS A 89 -4.35 -14.52 9.55
C HIS A 89 -5.21 -13.99 8.38
N LEU A 90 -5.39 -12.67 8.23
CA LEU A 90 -6.15 -12.06 7.14
C LEU A 90 -5.41 -12.05 5.79
N TYR A 91 -4.18 -12.58 5.71
CA TYR A 91 -3.38 -12.65 4.47
C TYR A 91 -3.60 -13.92 3.62
N GLU A 92 -4.35 -14.91 4.09
CA GLU A 92 -4.46 -16.23 3.44
C GLU A 92 -5.51 -16.33 2.31
N ARG A 93 -5.78 -15.27 1.55
CA ARG A 93 -6.51 -15.42 0.25
C ARG A 93 -6.02 -14.46 -0.84
N CYS A 94 -4.87 -14.78 -1.41
CA CYS A 94 -4.64 -14.59 -2.84
C CYS A 94 -3.98 -15.88 -3.33
N GLU A 95 -4.80 -16.91 -3.54
CA GLU A 95 -4.41 -18.16 -4.19
C GLU A 95 -4.14 -17.90 -5.68
N HIS A 96 -3.00 -18.42 -6.11
CA HIS A 96 -2.59 -18.86 -7.45
C HIS A 96 -3.41 -18.43 -8.69
N GLY A 97 -2.68 -17.84 -9.64
CA GLY A 97 -3.00 -17.78 -11.07
C GLY A 97 -1.76 -17.47 -11.87
#